data_AF-A0A6M0ELH1-F1
#
_entry.id   AF-A0A6M0ELH1-F1
#
_cell.length_a   1.000
_cell.length_b   1.000
_cell.length_c   1.000
_cell.angle_alpha   90.00
_cell.angle_beta   90.00
_cell.angle_gamma   90.00
#
_symmetry.space_group_name_H-M   'P 1'
#
loop_
_entity.id
_entity.type
_entity.pdbx_description
1 polymer ?
#
loop_
_entity_poly.entity_id
_entity_poly.type
_entity_poly.pdbx_seq_one_letter_code
_entity_poly.pdbx_strand_id
1 'polypeptide(L)' 'MDLKKIKERITLIESKRESLVQLLEQPDLGNLRIDVNQALEELDDLIDEFKRTFPDQTKAS' A
#
# COMPACT_ATOMS: atom_id res chain seq x y z
N MET A 1 9.26 11.90 15.55
CA MET A 1 9.03 10.62 14.86
C MET A 1 10.27 10.32 14.04
N ASP A 2 10.74 9.08 14.00
CA ASP A 2 11.95 8.69 13.27
C ASP A 2 11.60 8.38 11.80
N LEU A 3 12.18 9.12 10.85
CA LEU A 3 11.92 8.98 9.42
C LEU A 3 12.23 7.55 8.93
N LYS A 4 13.22 6.88 9.52
CA LYS A 4 13.55 5.50 9.21
C LYS A 4 12.39 4.56 9.54
N LYS A 5 11.75 4.76 10.70
CA LYS A 5 10.58 3.97 11.11
C LYS A 5 9.37 4.22 10.21
N ILE A 6 9.21 5.45 9.70
CA ILE A 6 8.13 5.76 8.74
C ILE A 6 8.37 5.02 7.43
N LYS A 7 9.61 5.02 6.90
CA LYS A 7 9.96 4.24 5.70
C LYS A 7 9.71 2.75 5.86
N GLU A 8 10.18 2.16 6.96
CA GLU A 8 9.97 0.72 7.24
C GLU A 8 8.48 0.37 7.28
N ARG A 9 7.64 1.27 7.81
CA ARG A 9 6.18 1.11 7.78
C ARG A 9 5.61 1.21 6.37
N ILE A 10 6.10 2.13 5.54
CA ILE A 10 5.66 2.26 4.15
C ILE A 10 6.04 1.02 3.34
N THR A 11 7.25 0.48 3.49
CA THR A 11 7.63 -0.79 2.85
C THR A 11 6.72 -1.95 3.28
N LEU A 12 6.32 -2.00 4.56
CA LEU A 12 5.34 -2.99 5.02
C LEU A 12 3.96 -2.78 4.39
N ILE A 13 3.52 -1.54 4.24
CA ILE A 13 2.26 -1.17 3.58
C ILE A 13 2.28 -1.59 2.10
N GLU A 14 3.38 -1.34 1.39
CA GLU A 14 3.56 -1.77 -0.01
C GLU A 14 3.49 -3.31 -0.13
N SER A 15 4.12 -4.07 0.77
CA SER A 15 4.02 -5.54 0.77
C SER A 15 2.61 -6.07 1.04
N LYS A 16 1.84 -5.36 1.89
CA LYS A 16 0.44 -5.71 2.19
C LYS A 16 -0.45 -5.42 0.98
N ARG A 17 -0.20 -4.31 0.29
CA ARG A 17 -0.86 -3.99 -0.97
C ARG A 17 -0.63 -5.08 -2.00
N GLU A 18 0.62 -5.54 -2.19
CA GLU A 18 0.93 -6.64 -3.09
C GLU A 18 0.17 -7.93 -2.73
N SER A 19 0.07 -8.24 -1.45
CA SER A 19 -0.71 -9.40 -0.97
C SER A 19 -2.20 -9.29 -1.31
N LEU A 20 -2.77 -8.09 -1.24
CA LEU A 20 -4.17 -7.84 -1.62
C LEU A 20 -4.39 -7.91 -3.14
N VAL A 21 -3.41 -7.50 -3.94
CA VAL A 21 -3.45 -7.69 -5.40
C VAL A 21 -3.47 -9.18 -5.74
N GLN A 22 -2.60 -9.98 -5.12
CA GLN A 22 -2.60 -11.44 -5.30
C GLN A 22 -3.92 -12.06 -4.84
N LEU A 23 -4.52 -11.54 -3.76
CA LEU A 23 -5.82 -11.99 -3.30
C LEU A 23 -6.92 -11.71 -4.34
N LEU A 24 -6.91 -10.56 -5.04
CA LEU A 24 -7.88 -10.26 -6.10
C LEU A 24 -7.81 -11.22 -7.31
N GLU A 25 -6.69 -11.91 -7.51
CA GLU A 25 -6.56 -12.90 -8.57
C GLU A 25 -7.34 -14.19 -8.26
N GLN A 26 -7.74 -14.40 -7.00
CA GLN A 26 -8.53 -15.57 -6.63
C GLN A 26 -9.99 -15.43 -7.10
N PRO A 27 -10.54 -16.44 -7.79
CA PRO A 27 -11.86 -16.37 -8.40
C PRO A 27 -13.02 -16.44 -7.38
N ASP A 28 -12.76 -16.87 -6.15
CA ASP A 28 -13.74 -17.24 -5.13
C ASP A 28 -13.85 -16.25 -3.96
N LEU A 29 -13.45 -14.98 -4.14
CA LEU A 29 -13.55 -13.95 -3.10
C LEU A 29 -14.99 -13.59 -2.69
N GLY A 30 -15.96 -13.75 -3.58
CA GLY A 30 -17.33 -13.30 -3.34
C GLY A 30 -17.40 -11.85 -2.87
N ASN A 31 -18.06 -11.61 -1.73
CA ASN A 31 -18.25 -10.27 -1.16
C ASN A 31 -16.94 -9.62 -0.69
N LEU A 32 -15.93 -10.41 -0.33
CA LEU A 32 -14.63 -9.91 0.12
C LEU A 32 -13.92 -9.11 -0.98
N ARG A 33 -14.30 -9.32 -2.25
CA ARG A 33 -13.76 -8.57 -3.39
C ARG A 33 -13.98 -7.06 -3.25
N ILE A 34 -15.13 -6.64 -2.73
CA ILE A 34 -15.43 -5.22 -2.55
C ILE A 34 -14.51 -4.64 -1.48
N ASP A 35 -14.42 -5.31 -0.33
CA ASP A 35 -13.57 -4.90 0.79
C ASP A 35 -12.09 -4.85 0.39
N VAL A 36 -11.62 -5.80 -0.40
CA VAL A 36 -10.23 -5.86 -0.89
C VAL A 36 -9.94 -4.73 -1.88
N ASN A 37 -10.88 -4.41 -2.78
CA ASN A 37 -10.71 -3.25 -3.67
C ASN A 37 -10.67 -1.94 -2.87
N GLN A 38 -11.54 -1.77 -1.88
CA GLN A 38 -11.54 -0.58 -1.02
C GLN A 38 -10.22 -0.47 -0.24
N ALA A 39 -9.75 -1.58 0.34
CA ALA A 39 -8.48 -1.58 1.06
C ALA A 39 -7.29 -1.24 0.14
N LEU A 40 -7.31 -1.70 -1.12
CA LEU A 40 -6.28 -1.34 -2.09
C LEU A 40 -6.29 0.15 -2.42
N GLU A 41 -7.46 0.75 -2.60
CA GLU A 41 -7.62 2.19 -2.85
C GLU A 41 -7.08 3.01 -1.67
N GLU A 42 -7.44 2.65 -0.44
CA GLU A 42 -6.93 3.32 0.77
C GLU A 42 -5.40 3.20 0.92
N LEU A 43 -4.82 2.05 0.57
CA LEU A 43 -3.38 1.85 0.61
C LEU A 43 -2.67 2.65 -0.49
N ASP A 44 -3.26 2.73 -1.68
CA ASP A 44 -2.73 3.53 -2.79
C ASP A 44 -2.71 5.02 -2.43
N ASP A 45 -3.82 5.54 -1.89
CA ASP A 45 -3.91 6.92 -1.42
C ASP A 45 -2.87 7.22 -0.34
N LEU A 46 -2.69 6.32 0.63
CA LEU A 46 -1.71 6.47 1.70
C LEU A 46 -0.26 6.48 1.18
N ILE A 47 0.05 5.59 0.23
CA ILE A 47 1.38 5.53 -0.40
C ILE A 47 1.64 6.81 -1.20
N ASP A 48 0.65 7.30 -1.94
CA ASP A 48 0.78 8.52 -2.74
C ASP A 48 0.90 9.77 -1.86
N GLU A 49 0.16 9.86 -0.76
CA GLU A 49 0.34 10.92 0.23
C GLU A 49 1.75 10.89 0.82
N PHE A 50 2.28 9.71 1.15
CA PHE A 50 3.66 9.58 1.63
C PHE A 50 4.67 10.08 0.60
N LYS A 51 4.54 9.68 -0.68
CA LYS A 51 5.45 10.12 -1.76
C LYS A 51 5.41 11.63 -1.95
N ARG A 52 4.23 12.26 -1.82
CA ARG A 52 4.06 13.72 -1.90
C ARG A 52 4.65 14.44 -0.70
N THR A 53 4.54 13.85 0.49
CA THR A 53 5.05 14.43 1.75
C THR A 53 6.57 14.29 1.86
N PHE A 54 7.15 13.23 1.30
CA PHE A 54 8.58 12.91 1.40
C PHE A 54 9.24 12.69 0.02
N PRO A 55 9.18 13.66 -0.91
CA PRO A 55 9.61 13.48 -2.31
C PRO A 55 11.09 13.12 -2.47
N ASP A 56 11.97 13.59 -1.57
CA ASP A 56 13.41 13.29 -1.58
C ASP A 56 13.72 11.83 -1.23
N GLN A 57 12.76 11.11 -0.63
CA GLN A 57 12.94 9.71 -0.24
C GLN A 57 12.54 8.74 -1.36
N THR A 58 11.81 9.22 -2.36
CA THR A 58 11.33 8.44 -3.52
C THR A 58 12.29 8.52 -4.71
N LYS A 59 13.28 9.43 -4.68
CA LYS A 59 14.21 9.72 -5.81
C LYS A 59 15.57 9.02 -5.74
N ALA A 60 15.74 8.00 -4.90
CA ALA A 60 17.00 7.27 -4.78
C ALA A 60 16.85 5.80 -5.19
N SER A 61 16.88 5.55 -6.51
CA SER A 61 17.32 4.29 -7.14
C SER A 61 17.63 4.57 -8.61
#